data_AF-F0RI65-F1
#
_entry.id   AF-F0RI65-F1
#
_cell.length_a   1.000
_cell.length_b   1.000
_cell.length_c   1.000
_cell.angle_alpha   90.00
_cell.angle_beta   90.00
_cell.angle_gamma   90.00
#
_symmetry.space_group_name_H-M   'P 1'
#
loop_
_entity.id
_entity.type
_entity.pdbx_description
1 polymer ?
#
loop_
_entity_poly.entity_id
_entity_poly.type
_entity_poly.pdbx_seq_one_letter_code
_entity_poly.pdbx_strand_id
1 'polypeptide(L)'
;MNMNRQLGKSIFVSYILGAPIVLLTVIATILIPVIYVGKGLSSMSIVLGSGFQTIGFVLTFLIAFWLGGKLAYTDTKNNNSLISTSFKYSVLVNLVIWIVFCLIIGNSTGNSNFLFTTPAIIAVIVSTTITTFTIGLLISYLIKKINNL
;
A
#
# COMPACT_ATOMS: atom_id res chain seq x y z
N MET A 1 25.19 -13.11 -15.79
CA MET A 1 24.62 -13.67 -14.54
C MET A 1 24.00 -12.62 -13.58
N ASN A 2 23.92 -11.32 -13.92
CA ASN A 2 23.59 -10.25 -12.96
C ASN A 2 22.15 -9.69 -12.98
N MET A 3 21.37 -9.90 -14.04
CA MET A 3 20.08 -9.22 -14.23
C MET A 3 19.01 -9.63 -13.20
N ASN A 4 18.97 -10.92 -12.83
CA ASN A 4 18.02 -11.43 -11.84
C ASN A 4 18.37 -10.97 -10.42
N ARG A 5 19.67 -10.75 -10.15
CA ARG A 5 20.18 -10.31 -8.84
C ARG A 5 19.89 -8.81 -8.60
N GLN A 6 19.99 -7.98 -9.63
CA GLN A 6 19.64 -6.55 -9.59
C GLN A 6 18.12 -6.33 -9.48
N LEU A 7 17.33 -7.12 -10.21
CA LEU A 7 15.87 -7.10 -10.11
C LEU A 7 15.40 -7.54 -8.71
N GLY A 8 15.98 -8.62 -8.17
CA GLY A 8 15.68 -9.07 -6.80
C GLY A 8 16.00 -8.02 -5.73
N LYS A 9 17.15 -7.34 -5.82
CA LYS A 9 17.49 -6.22 -4.91
C LYS A 9 16.49 -5.07 -5.00
N SER A 10 16.01 -4.75 -6.20
CA SER A 10 15.07 -3.66 -6.44
C SER A 10 13.69 -3.96 -5.82
N ILE A 11 13.21 -5.19 -5.97
CA ILE A 11 11.98 -5.67 -5.33
C ILE A 11 12.15 -5.67 -3.80
N PHE A 12 13.30 -6.11 -3.29
CA PHE A 12 13.58 -6.13 -1.85
C PHE A 12 13.57 -4.73 -1.22
N VAL A 13 14.13 -3.73 -1.90
CA VAL A 13 14.08 -2.31 -1.46
C VAL A 13 12.64 -1.81 -1.42
N SER A 14 11.83 -2.14 -2.41
CA SER A 14 10.40 -1.78 -2.43
C SER A 14 9.67 -2.42 -1.24
N TYR A 15 9.95 -3.68 -0.90
CA TYR A 15 9.39 -4.32 0.30
C TYR A 15 9.87 -3.72 1.61
N ILE A 16 11.16 -3.42 1.77
CA ILE A 16 11.68 -2.83 3.02
C ILE A 16 11.01 -1.48 3.29
N LEU A 17 10.79 -0.68 2.25
CA LEU A 17 10.18 0.64 2.40
C LEU A 17 8.66 0.56 2.50
N GLY A 18 8.04 -0.38 1.80
CA GLY A 18 6.59 -0.58 1.78
C GLY A 18 6.02 -1.31 2.99
N ALA A 19 6.70 -2.34 3.50
CA ALA A 19 6.20 -3.21 4.57
C ALA A 19 5.92 -2.49 5.90
N PRO A 20 6.74 -1.54 6.39
CA PRO A 20 6.45 -0.80 7.61
C PRO A 20 5.13 -0.03 7.53
N ILE A 21 4.80 0.49 6.34
CA ILE A 21 3.57 1.24 6.10
C ILE A 21 2.37 0.32 6.13
N VAL A 22 2.49 -0.87 5.53
CA VAL A 22 1.46 -1.92 5.60
C VAL A 22 1.21 -2.34 7.04
N LEU A 23 2.28 -2.53 7.81
CA LEU A 23 2.19 -2.91 9.21
C LEU A 23 1.50 -1.81 10.04
N LEU A 24 1.85 -0.55 9.82
CA LEU A 24 1.17 0.60 10.43
C LEU A 24 -0.30 0.69 10.03
N THR A 25 -0.65 0.40 8.77
CA THR A 25 -2.06 0.43 8.33
C THR A 25 -2.87 -0.71 8.95
N VAL A 26 -2.29 -1.90 9.14
CA VAL A 26 -2.92 -3.01 9.88
C VAL A 26 -3.15 -2.64 11.34
N ILE A 27 -2.13 -2.06 12.00
CA ILE A 27 -2.27 -1.59 13.39
C ILE A 27 -3.37 -0.54 13.49
N ALA A 28 -3.38 0.44 12.58
CA ALA A 28 -4.39 1.51 12.56
C ALA A 28 -5.80 0.97 12.32
N THR A 29 -5.97 0.01 11.40
CA THR A 29 -7.29 -0.60 11.13
C THR A 29 -7.83 -1.39 12.32
N ILE A 30 -6.98 -1.92 13.19
CA ILE A 30 -7.39 -2.57 14.44
C ILE A 30 -7.67 -1.53 15.53
N LEU A 31 -6.80 -0.53 15.69
CA LEU A 31 -6.90 0.46 16.79
C LEU A 31 -8.01 1.48 16.61
N ILE A 32 -8.24 1.99 15.39
CA ILE A 32 -9.22 3.06 15.14
C ILE A 32 -10.63 2.64 15.60
N PRO A 33 -11.17 1.45 15.23
CA PRO A 33 -12.47 1.01 15.73
C PRO A 33 -12.51 0.85 17.25
N VAL A 34 -11.42 0.38 17.88
CA VAL A 34 -11.34 0.19 19.34
C VAL A 34 -11.45 1.53 20.08
N ILE A 35 -10.74 2.55 19.59
CA ILE A 35 -10.75 3.90 20.18
C ILE A 35 -12.13 4.56 20.01
N TYR A 36 -12.76 4.43 18.84
CA TYR A 36 -14.03 5.11 18.54
C TYR A 36 -15.26 4.41 19.11
N VAL A 37 -15.29 3.08 19.17
CA VAL A 37 -16.47 2.32 19.63
C VAL A 37 -16.49 2.19 21.16
N GLY A 38 -15.33 2.27 21.84
CA GLY A 38 -15.20 2.33 23.31
C GLY A 38 -15.70 1.11 24.10
N LYS A 39 -16.43 0.19 23.46
CA LYS A 39 -16.97 -1.05 24.04
C LYS A 39 -16.14 -2.23 23.56
N GLY A 40 -15.27 -2.74 24.42
CA GLY A 40 -14.30 -3.81 24.10
C GLY A 40 -14.89 -5.01 23.36
N LEU A 41 -16.10 -5.45 23.71
CA LEU A 41 -16.77 -6.59 23.06
C LEU A 41 -17.26 -6.28 21.63
N SER A 42 -17.81 -5.08 21.41
CA SER A 42 -18.31 -4.66 20.10
C SER A 42 -17.16 -4.37 19.12
N SER A 43 -16.08 -3.77 19.61
CA SER A 43 -14.85 -3.60 18.81
C SER A 43 -14.21 -4.95 18.45
N MET A 44 -14.27 -5.95 19.35
CA MET A 44 -13.76 -7.29 19.07
C MET A 44 -14.54 -7.99 17.96
N SER A 45 -15.88 -7.85 17.96
CA SER A 45 -16.72 -8.40 16.89
C SER A 45 -16.44 -7.77 15.53
N ILE A 46 -16.13 -6.46 15.49
CA ILE A 46 -15.77 -5.74 14.27
C ILE A 46 -14.40 -6.20 13.76
N VAL A 47 -13.41 -6.33 14.65
CA VAL A 47 -12.06 -6.81 14.29
C VAL A 47 -12.09 -8.26 13.81
N LEU A 48 -12.82 -9.14 14.50
CA LEU A 48 -12.96 -10.55 14.11
C LEU A 48 -13.74 -10.70 12.79
N GLY A 49 -14.80 -9.91 12.58
CA GLY A 49 -15.57 -9.91 11.34
C GLY A 49 -14.81 -9.34 10.14
N SER A 50 -13.88 -8.42 10.37
CA SER A 50 -13.07 -7.78 9.32
C SER A 50 -11.72 -8.46 9.06
N GLY A 51 -11.32 -9.44 9.87
CA GLY A 51 -10.00 -10.08 9.78
C GLY A 51 -9.68 -10.67 8.40
N PHE A 52 -10.66 -11.27 7.72
CA PHE A 52 -10.48 -11.77 6.34
C PHE A 52 -10.18 -10.64 5.35
N GLN A 53 -10.83 -9.48 5.50
CA GLN A 53 -10.62 -8.31 4.65
C GLN A 53 -9.23 -7.71 4.89
N THR A 54 -8.79 -7.67 6.16
CA THR A 54 -7.44 -7.21 6.52
C THR A 54 -6.36 -8.10 5.92
N ILE A 55 -6.51 -9.43 5.99
CA ILE A 55 -5.56 -10.37 5.38
C ILE A 55 -5.51 -10.19 3.86
N GLY A 56 -6.67 -10.08 3.20
CA GLY A 56 -6.75 -9.82 1.77
C GLY A 56 -6.09 -8.50 1.37
N PHE A 57 -6.25 -7.47 2.20
CA PHE A 57 -5.62 -6.17 1.99
C PHE A 57 -4.09 -6.26 2.09
N VAL A 58 -3.55 -6.96 3.10
CA VAL A 58 -2.10 -7.19 3.25
C VAL A 58 -1.52 -7.94 2.05
N LEU A 59 -2.17 -9.02 1.61
CA LEU A 59 -1.73 -9.78 0.43
C LEU A 59 -1.72 -8.91 -0.84
N THR A 60 -2.74 -8.06 -1.00
CA THR A 60 -2.82 -7.11 -2.11
C THR A 60 -1.65 -6.14 -2.11
N PHE A 61 -1.29 -5.58 -0.95
CA PHE A 61 -0.13 -4.69 -0.84
C PHE A 61 1.19 -5.37 -1.21
N LEU A 62 1.37 -6.63 -0.80
CA LEU A 62 2.58 -7.39 -1.18
C LEU A 62 2.68 -7.55 -2.70
N ILE A 63 1.57 -7.89 -3.35
CA ILE A 63 1.49 -8.00 -4.81
C ILE A 63 1.76 -6.63 -5.47
N ALA A 64 1.19 -5.56 -4.94
CA ALA A 64 1.39 -4.20 -5.45
C ALA A 64 2.87 -3.77 -5.39
N PHE A 65 3.57 -4.06 -4.29
CA PHE A 65 5.00 -3.75 -4.16
C PHE A 65 5.87 -4.59 -5.07
N TRP A 66 5.55 -5.87 -5.27
CA TRP A 66 6.24 -6.69 -6.27
C TRP A 66 6.14 -6.03 -7.65
N LEU A 67 4.93 -5.74 -8.11
CA LEU A 67 4.68 -5.18 -9.43
C LEU A 67 5.32 -3.78 -9.57
N GLY A 68 5.19 -2.95 -8.54
CA GLY A 68 5.81 -1.63 -8.47
C GLY A 68 7.34 -1.70 -8.56
N GLY A 69 7.99 -2.54 -7.76
CA GLY A 69 9.45 -2.71 -7.77
C GLY A 69 9.98 -3.20 -9.13
N LYS A 70 9.24 -4.10 -9.80
CA LYS A 70 9.56 -4.56 -11.15
C LYS A 70 9.44 -3.43 -12.19
N LEU A 71 8.38 -2.63 -12.10
CA LEU A 71 8.18 -1.48 -12.97
C LEU A 71 9.29 -0.44 -12.76
N ALA A 72 9.58 -0.09 -11.51
CA ALA A 72 10.61 0.88 -11.17
C ALA A 72 12.00 0.48 -11.68
N TYR A 73 12.37 -0.79 -11.55
CA TYR A 73 13.61 -1.32 -12.12
C TYR A 73 13.66 -1.20 -13.64
N THR A 74 12.58 -1.58 -14.33
CA THR A 74 12.52 -1.57 -15.80
C THR A 74 12.58 -0.14 -16.33
N ASP A 75 11.85 0.79 -15.73
CA ASP A 75 11.86 2.20 -16.12
C ASP A 75 13.21 2.87 -15.83
N THR A 76 13.82 2.60 -14.68
CA THR A 76 15.15 3.12 -14.34
C THR A 76 16.21 2.58 -15.31
N LYS A 77 16.10 1.32 -15.73
CA LYS A 77 16.99 0.70 -16.73
C LYS A 77 16.82 1.33 -18.12
N ASN A 78 15.63 1.78 -18.46
CA ASN A 78 15.33 2.43 -19.74
C ASN A 78 15.71 3.93 -19.75
N ASN A 79 16.48 4.41 -18.76
CA ASN A 79 16.87 5.82 -18.62
C ASN A 79 15.68 6.80 -18.48
N ASN A 80 14.52 6.31 -18.06
CA ASN A 80 13.39 7.20 -17.77
C ASN A 80 13.70 8.08 -16.56
N SER A 81 13.11 9.28 -16.55
CA SER A 81 13.31 10.22 -15.44
C SER A 81 12.78 9.63 -14.13
N LEU A 82 13.53 9.82 -13.04
CA LEU A 82 13.18 9.34 -11.70
C LEU A 82 11.75 9.76 -11.32
N ILE A 83 11.35 10.98 -11.68
CA ILE A 83 10.03 11.53 -11.41
C ILE A 83 8.94 10.75 -12.16
N SER A 84 9.16 10.43 -13.44
CA SER A 84 8.21 9.63 -14.23
C SER A 84 8.09 8.21 -13.68
N THR A 85 9.20 7.58 -13.31
CA THR A 85 9.22 6.25 -12.70
C THR A 85 8.45 6.22 -11.37
N SER A 86 8.67 7.23 -10.54
CA SER A 86 8.00 7.38 -9.24
C SER A 86 6.50 7.60 -9.39
N PHE A 87 6.10 8.39 -10.40
CA PHE A 87 4.70 8.63 -10.71
C PHE A 87 4.01 7.35 -11.17
N LYS A 88 4.59 6.61 -12.13
CA LYS A 88 4.04 5.33 -12.59
C LYS A 88 3.98 4.29 -11.49
N TYR A 89 5.01 4.21 -10.64
CA TYR A 89 5.00 3.37 -9.44
C TYR A 89 3.82 3.71 -8.53
N SER A 90 3.66 5.00 -8.21
CA SER A 90 2.60 5.49 -7.33
C SER A 90 1.21 5.22 -7.91
N VAL A 91 1.02 5.48 -9.20
CA VAL A 91 -0.24 5.19 -9.91
C VAL A 91 -0.55 3.71 -9.86
N LEU A 92 0.40 2.82 -10.16
CA LEU A 92 0.17 1.38 -10.15
C LEU A 92 -0.21 0.88 -8.76
N VAL A 93 0.59 1.22 -7.74
CA VAL A 93 0.35 0.79 -6.36
C VAL A 93 -1.00 1.30 -5.86
N ASN A 94 -1.30 2.59 -6.09
CA ASN A 94 -2.59 3.16 -5.70
C ASN A 94 -3.76 2.51 -6.43
N LEU A 95 -3.66 2.26 -7.73
CA LEU A 95 -4.74 1.64 -8.51
C LEU A 95 -5.09 0.25 -7.98
N VAL A 96 -4.07 -0.56 -7.66
CA VAL A 96 -4.27 -1.90 -7.06
C VAL A 96 -4.96 -1.81 -5.70
N ILE A 97 -4.51 -0.88 -4.84
CA ILE A 97 -5.13 -0.64 -3.53
C ILE A 97 -6.59 -0.20 -3.69
N TRP A 98 -6.86 0.69 -4.64
CA TRP A 98 -8.21 1.22 -4.91
C TRP A 98 -9.19 0.14 -5.37
N ILE A 99 -8.77 -0.77 -6.26
CA ILE A 99 -9.64 -1.87 -6.70
C ILE A 99 -10.08 -2.71 -5.51
N VAL A 100 -9.14 -3.08 -4.64
CA VAL A 100 -9.45 -3.93 -3.48
C VAL A 100 -10.27 -3.18 -2.44
N PHE A 101 -9.98 -1.89 -2.25
CA PHE A 101 -10.75 -1.04 -1.37
C PHE A 101 -12.21 -0.87 -1.82
N CYS A 102 -12.44 -0.60 -3.11
CA CYS A 102 -13.79 -0.53 -3.68
C CYS A 102 -14.55 -1.85 -3.53
N LEU A 103 -13.87 -3.00 -3.68
CA LEU A 103 -14.47 -4.31 -3.44
C LEU A 103 -14.87 -4.51 -1.97
N ILE A 104 -14.04 -4.07 -1.02
CA ILE A 104 -14.34 -4.14 0.42
C ILE A 104 -15.54 -3.26 0.76
N ILE A 105 -15.57 -2.00 0.28
CA ILE A 105 -16.70 -1.09 0.50
C ILE A 105 -17.97 -1.64 -0.15
N GLY A 106 -17.89 -2.09 -1.41
CA GLY A 106 -19.04 -2.61 -2.15
C GLY A 106 -19.75 -3.74 -1.39
N ASN A 107 -18.97 -4.65 -0.80
CA ASN A 107 -19.50 -5.73 0.05
C ASN A 107 -20.00 -5.27 1.44
N SER A 108 -19.66 -4.07 1.89
CA SER A 108 -20.01 -3.55 3.22
C SER A 108 -21.23 -2.61 3.22
N THR A 109 -21.77 -2.28 2.04
CA THR A 109 -22.90 -1.34 1.84
C THR A 109 -24.21 -1.73 2.54
N GLY A 110 -24.32 -2.95 3.09
CA GLY A 110 -25.46 -3.38 3.90
C GLY A 110 -25.43 -2.95 5.38
N ASN A 111 -24.39 -2.27 5.86
CA ASN A 111 -24.20 -1.98 7.29
C ASN A 111 -24.26 -0.46 7.60
N SER A 112 -24.99 -0.09 8.67
CA SER A 112 -25.35 1.30 9.03
C SER A 112 -24.19 2.20 9.53
N ASN A 113 -22.96 1.68 9.58
CA ASN A 113 -21.78 2.41 10.06
C ASN A 113 -21.04 3.23 8.98
N PHE A 114 -21.61 3.33 7.77
CA PHE A 114 -20.99 3.94 6.58
C PHE A 114 -20.59 5.42 6.76
N LEU A 115 -21.32 6.18 7.59
CA LEU A 115 -21.09 7.62 7.80
C LEU A 115 -19.86 7.94 8.67
N PHE A 116 -19.41 7.01 9.53
CA PHE A 116 -18.20 7.21 10.36
C PHE A 116 -16.91 6.85 9.62
N THR A 117 -16.99 6.06 8.54
CA THR A 117 -15.83 5.64 7.75
C THR A 117 -15.35 6.73 6.78
N THR A 118 -16.22 7.61 6.29
CA THR A 118 -15.94 8.55 5.19
C THR A 118 -14.77 9.52 5.45
N PRO A 119 -14.64 10.18 6.62
CA PRO A 119 -13.51 11.09 6.89
C PRO A 119 -12.18 10.35 7.05
N ALA A 120 -12.19 9.18 7.70
CA ALA A 120 -11.01 8.33 7.84
C ALA A 120 -10.53 7.81 6.48
N ILE A 121 -11.46 7.50 5.57
CA ILE A 121 -11.17 7.09 4.20
C ILE A 121 -10.51 8.24 3.41
N ILE A 122 -11.04 9.46 3.49
CA ILE A 122 -10.46 10.63 2.80
C ILE A 122 -9.06 10.95 3.34
N ALA A 123 -8.86 10.87 4.65
CA ALA A 123 -7.55 11.06 5.27
C ALA A 123 -6.56 9.96 4.83
N VAL A 124 -7.00 8.70 4.74
CA VAL A 124 -6.20 7.60 4.19
C VAL A 124 -5.89 7.82 2.72
N ILE A 125 -6.82 8.33 1.90
CA ILE A 125 -6.61 8.63 0.47
C ILE A 125 -5.51 9.68 0.28
N VAL A 126 -5.61 10.81 1.00
CA VAL A 126 -4.63 11.90 0.90
C VAL A 126 -3.28 11.46 1.46
N SER A 127 -3.28 10.74 2.58
CA SER A 127 -2.08 10.17 3.18
C SER A 127 -1.39 9.20 2.21
N THR A 128 -2.10 8.22 1.67
CA THR A 128 -1.54 7.17 0.81
C THR A 128 -1.08 7.71 -0.53
N THR A 129 -1.78 8.65 -1.16
CA THR A 129 -1.31 9.25 -2.42
C THR A 129 -0.02 10.03 -2.24
N ILE A 130 0.08 10.85 -1.19
CA ILE A 130 1.28 11.66 -0.90
C ILE A 130 2.44 10.78 -0.43
N THR A 131 2.20 9.83 0.48
CA THR A 131 3.26 8.90 0.91
C THR A 131 3.73 8.02 -0.23
N THR A 132 2.83 7.42 -1.02
CA THR A 132 3.23 6.51 -2.11
C THR A 132 4.03 7.24 -3.19
N PHE A 133 3.76 8.52 -3.45
CA PHE A 133 4.61 9.32 -4.32
C PHE A 133 6.00 9.55 -3.73
N THR A 134 6.08 9.95 -2.46
CA THR A 134 7.35 10.23 -1.77
C THR A 134 8.21 8.97 -1.64
N ILE A 135 7.57 7.85 -1.31
CA ILE A 135 8.19 6.52 -1.22
C ILE A 135 8.58 6.01 -2.60
N GLY A 136 7.74 6.20 -3.62
CA GLY A 136 8.05 5.85 -5.01
C GLY A 136 9.30 6.55 -5.51
N LEU A 137 9.49 7.81 -5.10
CA LEU A 137 10.70 8.60 -5.38
C LEU A 137 11.92 8.08 -4.64
N LEU A 138 11.78 7.76 -3.35
CA LEU A 138 12.83 7.15 -2.55
C LEU A 138 13.26 5.78 -3.11
N ILE A 139 12.29 4.94 -3.50
CA ILE A 139 12.51 3.62 -4.10
C ILE A 139 13.24 3.77 -5.43
N SER A 140 12.76 4.64 -6.32
CA SER A 140 13.38 4.87 -7.64
C SER A 140 14.82 5.38 -7.50
N TYR A 141 15.07 6.30 -6.57
CA TYR A 141 16.40 6.79 -6.27
C TYR A 141 17.33 5.69 -5.73
N LEU A 142 16.86 4.88 -4.77
CA LEU A 142 17.65 3.80 -4.20
C LEU A 142 17.92 2.68 -5.21
N ILE A 143 16.96 2.34 -6.05
CA ILE A 143 17.14 1.36 -7.14
C ILE A 143 18.22 1.84 -8.11
N LYS A 144 18.18 3.12 -8.49
CA LYS A 144 19.19 3.74 -9.35
C LYS A 144 20.58 3.64 -8.71
N LYS A 145 20.70 4.06 -7.44
CA LYS A 145 21.95 4.04 -6.66
C LYS A 145 22.52 2.61 -6.46
N ILE A 146 21.67 1.63 -6.15
CA ILE A 146 22.10 0.24 -5.87
C ILE A 146 22.55 -0.48 -7.14
N ASN A 147 21.98 -0.13 -8.28
CA ASN A 147 22.30 -0.75 -9.56
C ASN A 147 23.37 0.01 -10.35
N ASN A 148 23.88 1.16 -9.86
CA ASN A 148 24.76 2.08 -10.59
C ASN A 148 24.22 2.41 -12.00
N LEU A 149 22.90 2.60 -12.08
CA LEU A 149 22.20 3.10 -13.28
C LEU A 149 22.13 4.63 -13.24
#